data_AF-A0A954BMV3-F1
#
_entry.id   AF-A0A954BMV3-F1
#
_cell.length_a   1.000
_cell.length_b   1.000
_cell.length_c   1.000
_cell.angle_alpha   90.00
_cell.angle_beta   90.00
_cell.angle_gamma   90.00
#
_symmetry.space_group_name_H-M   'P 1'
#
loop_
_entity.id
_entity.type
_entity.pdbx_description
1 polymer ?
#
loop_
_entity_poly.entity_id
_entity_poly.type
_entity_poly.pdbx_seq_one_letter_code
_entity_poly.pdbx_strand_id
1 'polypeptide(L)'
;MTIPEFNFSNAIFHIFRTGGPKGFLWKFALAYGVCGMLMYALMGWAFAPIFASMFNPDVANDPDAMDALVLENMGRIFGGYAIIMVAALLLWIMFEAASQRRYMRGDGFGLRFSADEGRLLVLGLIFFGIFLATYIGLFVVMALVIGTSVAVSGDSGAGAGLAGVLMFVLMIAYFVGLL
;
A
#
# COMPACT_ATOMS: atom_id res chain seq x y z
N MET A 1 -16.91 25.03 -19.82
CA MET A 1 -17.21 23.59 -19.76
C MET A 1 -18.59 23.44 -19.16
N THR A 2 -19.52 22.78 -19.85
CA THR A 2 -20.87 22.51 -19.33
C THR A 2 -20.78 21.37 -18.32
N ILE A 3 -21.44 21.53 -17.18
CA ILE A 3 -21.54 20.50 -16.14
C ILE A 3 -22.33 19.32 -16.76
N PRO A 4 -21.79 18.09 -16.80
CA PRO A 4 -22.52 16.96 -17.38
C PRO A 4 -23.77 16.68 -16.54
N GLU A 5 -24.94 16.69 -17.16
CA GLU A 5 -26.17 16.25 -16.50
C GLU A 5 -26.09 14.75 -16.20
N PHE A 6 -26.50 14.36 -15.00
CA PHE A 6 -26.54 12.97 -14.57
C PHE A 6 -27.62 12.22 -15.38
N ASN A 7 -27.20 11.35 -16.29
CA ASN A 7 -28.09 10.44 -17.00
C ASN A 7 -27.42 9.06 -17.14
N PHE A 8 -28.22 8.00 -17.29
CA PHE A 8 -27.73 6.61 -17.33
C PHE A 8 -26.70 6.35 -18.45
N SER A 9 -26.90 6.95 -19.62
CA SER A 9 -25.96 6.91 -20.73
C SER A 9 -24.66 7.65 -20.42
N ASN A 10 -24.71 8.77 -19.70
CA ASN A 10 -23.54 9.48 -19.19
C ASN A 10 -22.86 8.72 -18.04
N ALA A 11 -23.59 7.94 -17.25
CA ALA A 11 -23.02 7.11 -16.18
C ALA A 11 -22.24 5.91 -16.73
N ILE A 12 -22.80 5.20 -17.72
CA ILE A 12 -22.14 4.05 -18.36
C ILE A 12 -20.96 4.50 -19.23
N PHE A 13 -21.11 5.60 -19.97
CA PHE A 13 -20.07 6.12 -20.84
C PHE A 13 -19.31 7.30 -20.22
N HIS A 14 -19.27 7.41 -18.89
CA HIS A 14 -18.70 8.59 -18.22
C HIS A 14 -17.24 8.80 -18.61
N ILE A 15 -16.45 7.73 -18.83
CA ILE A 15 -15.04 7.83 -19.23
C ILE A 15 -14.90 8.40 -20.66
N PHE A 16 -15.85 8.10 -21.54
CA PHE A 16 -15.84 8.53 -22.95
C PHE A 16 -16.54 9.86 -23.18
N ARG A 17 -17.45 10.26 -22.28
CA ARG A 17 -18.32 11.44 -22.43
C ARG A 17 -18.05 12.55 -21.41
N THR A 18 -17.43 12.26 -20.27
CA THR A 18 -16.86 13.34 -19.47
C THR A 18 -15.82 14.02 -20.33
N GLY A 19 -15.93 15.34 -20.48
CA GLY A 19 -14.95 16.16 -21.19
C GLY A 19 -13.61 16.18 -20.44
N GLY A 20 -12.94 15.02 -20.40
CA GLY A 20 -11.55 14.92 -20.00
C GLY A 20 -10.72 15.66 -21.06
N PRO A 21 -9.98 16.71 -20.70
CA PRO A 21 -9.14 17.42 -21.64
C PRO A 21 -8.16 16.41 -22.23
N LYS A 22 -8.07 16.43 -23.57
CA LYS A 22 -7.05 15.72 -24.34
C LYS A 22 -5.69 16.07 -23.72
N GLY A 23 -5.16 15.20 -22.87
CA GLY A 23 -3.88 15.41 -22.18
C GLY A 23 -3.87 15.26 -20.65
N PHE A 24 -5.01 15.17 -19.95
CA PHE A 24 -4.99 14.89 -18.49
C PHE A 24 -4.30 13.55 -18.21
N LEU A 25 -4.76 12.47 -18.86
CA LEU A 25 -4.25 11.12 -18.64
C LEU A 25 -2.75 11.03 -18.95
N TRP A 26 -2.29 11.64 -20.05
CA TRP A 26 -0.87 11.64 -20.40
C TRP A 26 -0.02 12.46 -19.42
N LYS A 27 -0.47 13.65 -19.01
CA LYS A 27 0.25 14.48 -18.02
C LYS A 27 0.31 13.79 -16.66
N PHE A 28 -0.79 13.15 -16.24
CA PHE A 28 -0.86 12.36 -15.03
C PHE A 28 0.09 11.17 -15.09
N ALA A 29 0.02 10.36 -16.16
CA ALA A 29 0.88 9.20 -16.35
C ALA A 29 2.37 9.58 -16.44
N LEU A 30 2.70 10.66 -17.14
CA LEU A 30 4.06 11.18 -17.24
C LEU A 30 4.58 11.63 -15.88
N ALA A 31 3.80 12.42 -15.13
CA ALA A 31 4.19 12.85 -13.79
C ALA A 31 4.36 11.65 -12.85
N TYR A 32 3.44 10.69 -12.90
CA TYR A 32 3.50 9.47 -12.11
C TYR A 32 4.74 8.64 -12.46
N GLY A 33 5.04 8.48 -13.76
CA GLY A 33 6.23 7.78 -14.23
C GLY A 33 7.52 8.46 -13.79
N VAL A 34 7.62 9.79 -13.89
CA VAL A 34 8.79 10.54 -13.42
C VAL A 34 8.97 10.42 -11.92
N CYS A 35 7.91 10.63 -11.13
CA CYS A 35 7.97 10.46 -9.68
C CYS A 35 8.31 9.02 -9.29
N GLY A 36 7.75 8.02 -9.98
CA GLY A 36 8.07 6.61 -9.78
C GLY A 36 9.54 6.31 -10.06
N MET A 37 10.09 6.82 -11.16
CA MET A 37 11.52 6.68 -11.47
C MET A 37 12.41 7.31 -10.39
N LEU A 38 12.04 8.49 -9.87
CA LEU A 38 12.76 9.12 -8.76
C LEU A 38 12.70 8.27 -7.49
N MET A 39 11.56 7.65 -7.19
CA MET A 39 11.41 6.72 -6.07
C MET A 39 12.29 5.47 -6.23
N TYR A 40 12.33 4.89 -7.43
CA TYR A 40 13.22 3.76 -7.72
C TYR A 40 14.70 4.16 -7.65
N ALA A 41 15.07 5.35 -8.12
CA ALA A 41 16.43 5.86 -7.99
C ALA A 41 16.82 6.05 -6.51
N LEU A 42 15.89 6.55 -5.68
CA LEU A 42 16.09 6.68 -4.24
C LEU A 42 16.23 5.33 -3.54
N MET A 43 15.41 4.33 -3.91
CA MET A 43 15.59 2.94 -3.47
C MET A 43 16.94 2.39 -3.89
N GLY A 44 17.31 2.55 -5.16
CA GLY A 44 18.60 2.12 -5.68
C GLY A 44 19.76 2.75 -4.90
N TRP A 45 19.67 4.04 -4.57
CA TRP A 45 20.64 4.71 -3.72
C TRP A 45 20.65 4.16 -2.30
N ALA A 46 19.51 3.94 -1.65
CA ALA A 46 19.47 3.43 -0.28
C ALA A 46 20.09 2.02 -0.16
N PHE A 47 19.88 1.19 -1.17
CA PHE A 47 20.30 -0.22 -1.18
C PHE A 47 21.55 -0.51 -2.01
N ALA A 48 22.16 0.51 -2.62
CA ALA A 48 23.31 0.35 -3.50
C ALA A 48 24.42 -0.57 -2.93
N PRO A 49 24.81 -0.48 -1.64
CA PRO A 49 25.86 -1.33 -1.08
C PRO A 49 25.50 -2.82 -1.07
N ILE A 50 24.24 -3.13 -0.73
CA ILE A 50 23.72 -4.51 -0.73
C ILE A 50 23.61 -5.03 -2.16
N PHE A 51 23.10 -4.20 -3.09
CA PHE A 51 23.03 -4.63 -4.48
C PHE A 51 24.41 -4.83 -5.10
N ALA A 52 25.39 -4.00 -4.74
CA ALA A 52 26.76 -4.17 -5.20
C ALA A 52 27.41 -5.45 -4.62
N SER A 53 27.13 -5.81 -3.37
CA SER A 53 27.69 -7.01 -2.74
C SER A 53 27.20 -8.30 -3.40
N MET A 54 25.99 -8.33 -3.97
CA MET A 54 25.48 -9.47 -4.74
C MET A 54 26.33 -9.80 -5.98
N PHE A 55 27.09 -8.82 -6.50
CA PHE A 55 28.00 -9.01 -7.64
C PHE A 55 29.47 -9.19 -7.21
N ASN A 56 29.75 -9.15 -5.90
CA ASN A 56 31.07 -9.43 -5.36
C ASN A 56 31.10 -10.87 -4.80
N PRO A 57 31.78 -11.83 -5.47
CA PRO A 57 31.79 -13.22 -5.05
C PRO A 57 32.45 -13.44 -3.67
N ASP A 58 33.34 -12.54 -3.25
CA ASP A 58 34.02 -12.63 -1.95
C ASP A 58 33.07 -12.29 -0.79
N VAL A 59 32.05 -11.47 -1.05
CA VAL A 59 31.04 -11.08 -0.05
C VAL A 59 29.76 -11.91 -0.19
N ALA A 60 29.36 -12.25 -1.42
CA ALA A 60 28.13 -12.97 -1.68
C ALA A 60 28.15 -14.44 -1.21
N ASN A 61 29.33 -15.07 -1.19
CA ASN A 61 29.49 -16.47 -0.77
C ASN A 61 29.88 -16.62 0.72
N ASP A 62 30.13 -15.51 1.41
CA ASP A 62 30.52 -15.48 2.82
C ASP A 62 29.39 -14.84 3.67
N PRO A 63 28.64 -15.64 4.45
CA PRO A 63 27.58 -15.14 5.31
C PRO A 63 28.06 -14.07 6.31
N ASP A 64 29.26 -14.22 6.88
CA ASP A 64 29.78 -13.31 7.91
C ASP A 64 30.14 -11.95 7.29
N ALA A 65 30.69 -11.95 6.07
CA ALA A 65 30.97 -10.73 5.32
C ALA A 65 29.69 -9.98 4.92
N MET A 66 28.63 -10.72 4.57
CA MET A 66 27.34 -10.12 4.25
C MET A 66 26.67 -9.49 5.48
N ASP A 67 26.69 -10.18 6.63
CA ASP A 67 26.14 -9.67 7.88
C ASP A 67 26.87 -8.40 8.34
N ALA A 68 28.21 -8.38 8.24
CA ALA A 68 29.01 -7.19 8.54
C ALA A 68 28.64 -6.00 7.63
N LEU A 69 28.47 -6.25 6.34
CA LEU A 69 28.09 -5.21 5.36
C LEU A 69 26.69 -4.65 5.62
N VAL A 70 25.72 -5.51 5.97
CA VAL A 70 24.37 -5.08 6.34
C VAL A 70 24.40 -4.24 7.60
N LEU A 71 25.16 -4.67 8.63
CA LEU A 71 25.28 -3.94 9.88
C LEU A 71 25.94 -2.57 9.70
N GLU A 72 27.00 -2.49 8.89
CA GLU A 72 27.68 -1.24 8.55
C GLU A 72 26.74 -0.26 7.82
N ASN A 73 25.91 -0.77 6.92
CA ASN A 73 24.98 0.03 6.12
C ASN A 73 23.59 0.16 6.73
N MET A 74 23.38 -0.36 7.94
CA MET A 74 22.09 -0.45 8.61
C MET A 74 21.43 0.93 8.72
N GLY A 75 22.20 1.95 9.11
CA GLY A 75 21.71 3.33 9.20
C GLY A 75 21.23 3.90 7.85
N ARG A 76 21.92 3.58 6.76
CA ARG A 76 21.54 4.01 5.39
C ARG A 76 20.28 3.29 4.93
N ILE A 77 20.14 2.01 5.22
CA ILE A 77 18.98 1.20 4.84
C ILE A 77 17.73 1.68 5.58
N PHE A 78 17.79 1.79 6.91
CA PHE A 78 16.66 2.27 7.70
C PHE A 78 16.34 3.74 7.42
N GLY A 79 17.36 4.60 7.32
CA GLY A 79 17.18 5.99 6.93
C GLY A 79 16.56 6.11 5.53
N GLY A 80 17.01 5.30 4.58
CA GLY A 80 16.45 5.19 3.24
C GLY A 80 14.98 4.80 3.27
N TYR A 81 14.62 3.73 4.00
CA TYR A 81 13.23 3.31 4.18
C TYR A 81 12.36 4.43 4.75
N ALA A 82 12.82 5.14 5.78
CA ALA A 82 12.07 6.24 6.37
C ALA A 82 11.81 7.37 5.36
N ILE A 83 12.83 7.76 4.59
CA ILE A 83 12.71 8.80 3.56
C ILE A 83 11.74 8.33 2.45
N ILE A 84 11.89 7.09 1.98
CA ILE A 84 11.04 6.51 0.94
C ILE A 84 9.59 6.41 1.40
N MET A 85 9.34 6.01 2.65
CA MET A 85 8.00 5.94 3.22
C MET A 85 7.33 7.32 3.23
N VAL A 86 8.03 8.34 3.71
CA VAL A 86 7.51 9.72 3.72
C VAL A 86 7.28 10.24 2.30
N ALA A 87 8.22 10.01 1.39
CA ALA A 87 8.09 10.42 -0.01
C ALA A 87 6.92 9.72 -0.71
N ALA A 88 6.75 8.41 -0.49
CA ALA A 88 5.64 7.63 -1.02
C ALA A 88 4.29 8.16 -0.53
N LEU A 89 4.19 8.46 0.77
CA LEU A 89 2.98 9.03 1.37
C LEU A 89 2.65 10.39 0.75
N LEU A 90 3.64 11.28 0.64
CA LEU A 90 3.45 12.61 0.05
C LEU A 90 3.01 12.51 -1.42
N LEU A 91 3.67 11.68 -2.22
CA LEU A 91 3.30 11.47 -3.62
C LEU A 91 1.88 10.89 -3.73
N TRP A 92 1.55 9.88 -2.92
CA TRP A 92 0.21 9.30 -2.90
C TRP A 92 -0.85 10.38 -2.65
N ILE A 93 -0.68 11.21 -1.61
CA ILE A 93 -1.61 12.30 -1.28
C ILE A 93 -1.73 13.30 -2.43
N MET A 94 -0.61 13.69 -3.02
CA MET A 94 -0.61 14.68 -4.11
C MET A 94 -1.32 14.16 -5.37
N PHE A 95 -1.10 12.89 -5.73
CA PHE A 95 -1.76 12.27 -6.88
C PHE A 95 -3.25 12.05 -6.63
N GLU A 96 -3.62 11.61 -5.43
CA GLU A 96 -5.02 11.41 -5.05
C GLU A 96 -5.79 12.74 -4.99
N ALA A 97 -5.19 13.78 -4.40
CA ALA A 97 -5.79 15.11 -4.38
C ALA A 97 -5.94 15.69 -5.80
N ALA A 98 -4.94 15.48 -6.66
CA ALA A 98 -5.00 15.93 -8.06
C ALA A 98 -6.08 15.19 -8.87
N SER A 99 -6.26 13.88 -8.64
CA SER A 99 -7.29 13.09 -9.31
C SER A 99 -8.69 13.54 -8.86
N GLN A 100 -8.90 13.74 -7.55
CA GLN A 100 -10.19 14.14 -7.00
C GLN A 100 -10.58 15.56 -7.42
N ARG A 101 -9.66 16.52 -7.44
CA ARG A 101 -9.92 17.86 -7.99
C ARG A 101 -10.35 17.80 -9.44
N ARG A 102 -9.74 16.90 -10.23
CA ARG A 102 -10.13 16.73 -11.63
C ARG A 102 -11.54 16.16 -11.75
N TYR A 103 -11.84 15.07 -11.03
CA TYR A 103 -13.12 14.37 -11.16
C TYR A 103 -14.28 15.15 -10.54
N MET A 104 -14.06 15.84 -9.42
CA MET A 104 -15.13 16.54 -8.68
C MET A 104 -15.29 18.01 -9.08
N ARG A 105 -14.20 18.70 -9.46
CA ARG A 105 -14.21 20.15 -9.75
C ARG A 105 -13.82 20.50 -11.19
N GLY A 106 -13.34 19.54 -11.99
CA GLY A 106 -12.93 19.79 -13.36
C GLY A 106 -11.67 20.64 -13.50
N ASP A 107 -10.88 20.79 -12.43
CA ASP A 107 -9.62 21.56 -12.40
C ASP A 107 -8.56 21.01 -13.37
N GLY A 108 -7.59 21.84 -13.76
CA GLY A 108 -6.40 21.39 -14.50
C GLY A 108 -5.51 20.47 -13.65
N PHE A 109 -4.76 19.56 -14.31
CA PHE A 109 -3.76 18.74 -13.61
C PHE A 109 -2.59 19.59 -13.13
N GLY A 110 -2.25 19.44 -11.85
CA GLY A 110 -1.07 20.04 -11.24
C GLY A 110 -0.80 19.42 -9.88
N LEU A 111 0.48 19.10 -9.63
CA LEU A 111 0.99 18.67 -8.34
C LEU A 111 1.25 19.93 -7.49
N ARG A 112 0.49 20.09 -6.40
CA ARG A 112 0.59 21.22 -5.48
C ARG A 112 0.28 20.75 -4.06
N PHE A 113 0.78 21.47 -3.06
CA PHE A 113 0.34 21.31 -1.68
C PHE A 113 -0.75 22.35 -1.39
N SER A 114 -1.92 21.88 -0.99
CA SER A 114 -3.09 22.68 -0.59
C SER A 114 -3.73 22.04 0.65
N ALA A 115 -4.78 22.68 1.17
CA ALA A 115 -5.56 22.16 2.29
C ALA A 115 -6.24 20.81 1.97
N ASP A 116 -6.48 20.52 0.70
CA ASP A 116 -7.10 19.27 0.25
C ASP A 116 -6.19 18.06 0.55
N GLU A 117 -4.89 18.19 0.34
CA GLU A 117 -3.87 17.17 0.60
C GLU A 117 -3.81 16.83 2.11
N GLY A 118 -3.89 17.84 2.98
CA GLY A 118 -3.93 17.63 4.43
C GLY A 118 -5.19 16.89 4.90
N ARG A 119 -6.35 17.20 4.31
CA ARG A 119 -7.60 16.48 4.61
C ARG A 119 -7.54 15.03 4.16
N LEU A 120 -6.95 14.78 2.99
CA LEU A 120 -6.72 13.42 2.48
C LEU A 120 -5.73 12.63 3.32
N LEU A 121 -4.69 13.27 3.85
CA LEU A 121 -3.77 12.64 4.79
C LEU A 121 -4.50 12.15 6.05
N VAL A 122 -5.33 12.99 6.66
CA VAL A 122 -6.09 12.61 7.87
C VAL A 122 -7.06 11.47 7.58
N LEU A 123 -7.79 11.55 6.47
CA LEU A 123 -8.69 10.47 6.05
C LEU A 123 -7.92 9.17 5.79
N GLY A 124 -6.77 9.27 5.12
CA GLY A 124 -5.86 8.14 4.90
C GLY A 124 -5.36 7.52 6.20
N LEU A 125 -5.05 8.34 7.21
CA LEU A 125 -4.61 7.85 8.52
C LEU A 125 -5.74 7.15 9.28
N ILE A 126 -6.98 7.64 9.19
CA ILE A 126 -8.15 6.97 9.77
C ILE A 126 -8.35 5.61 9.09
N PHE A 127 -8.33 5.57 7.76
CA PHE A 127 -8.43 4.33 6.99
C PHE A 127 -7.29 3.37 7.32
N PHE A 128 -6.07 3.86 7.43
CA PHE A 128 -4.91 3.06 7.82
C PHE A 128 -5.06 2.52 9.25
N GLY A 129 -5.58 3.31 10.19
CA GLY A 129 -5.88 2.87 11.55
C GLY A 129 -6.95 1.78 11.59
N ILE A 130 -8.03 1.93 10.81
CA ILE A 130 -9.06 0.90 10.66
C ILE A 130 -8.46 -0.36 10.05
N PHE A 131 -7.70 -0.23 8.95
CA PHE A 131 -7.01 -1.34 8.30
C PHE A 131 -6.08 -2.09 9.26
N LEU A 132 -5.31 -1.36 10.08
CA LEU A 132 -4.43 -1.93 11.09
C LEU A 132 -5.22 -2.65 12.19
N ALA A 133 -6.29 -2.04 12.70
CA ALA A 133 -7.17 -2.65 13.70
C ALA A 133 -7.82 -3.93 13.16
N THR A 134 -8.24 -3.92 11.90
CA THR A 134 -8.73 -5.12 11.20
C THR A 134 -7.63 -6.18 11.12
N TYR A 135 -6.41 -5.85 10.67
CA TYR A 135 -5.32 -6.82 10.64
C TYR A 135 -5.00 -7.42 12.00
N ILE A 136 -4.95 -6.60 13.05
CA ILE A 136 -4.75 -7.08 14.43
C ILE A 136 -5.89 -8.00 14.85
N GLY A 137 -7.15 -7.62 14.59
CA GLY A 137 -8.32 -8.45 14.87
C GLY A 137 -8.24 -9.81 14.18
N LEU A 138 -7.81 -9.84 12.91
CA LEU A 138 -7.58 -11.07 12.17
C LEU A 138 -6.51 -11.95 12.84
N PHE A 139 -5.38 -11.38 13.24
CA PHE A 139 -4.34 -12.12 13.95
C PHE A 139 -4.82 -12.68 15.28
N VAL A 140 -5.62 -11.93 16.04
CA VAL A 140 -6.22 -12.40 17.30
C VAL A 140 -7.17 -13.57 17.05
N VAL A 141 -8.02 -13.49 16.02
CA VAL A 141 -8.91 -14.60 15.63
C VAL A 141 -8.08 -15.83 15.27
N MET A 142 -7.07 -15.69 14.41
CA MET A 142 -6.19 -16.80 14.05
C MET A 142 -5.47 -17.40 15.25
N ALA A 143 -4.92 -16.58 16.14
CA ALA A 143 -4.24 -17.04 17.35
C ALA A 143 -5.19 -17.81 18.28
N LEU A 144 -6.42 -17.34 18.44
CA LEU A 144 -7.45 -18.02 19.24
C LEU A 144 -7.81 -19.38 18.64
N VAL A 145 -7.90 -19.49 17.31
CA VAL A 145 -8.21 -20.79 16.71
C VAL A 145 -7.02 -21.75 16.76
N ILE A 146 -5.80 -21.28 16.52
CA ILE A 146 -4.61 -22.12 16.69
C ILE A 146 -4.51 -22.59 18.14
N GLY A 147 -4.69 -21.69 19.11
CA GLY A 147 -4.67 -22.02 20.54
C GLY A 147 -5.74 -23.05 20.95
N THR A 148 -6.98 -22.90 20.48
CA THR A 148 -8.04 -23.88 20.76
C THR A 148 -7.83 -25.19 20.01
N SER A 149 -7.29 -25.17 18.79
CA SER A 149 -6.97 -26.37 18.03
C SER A 149 -5.95 -27.25 18.74
N VAL A 150 -4.87 -26.65 19.26
CA VAL A 150 -3.83 -27.34 20.02
C VAL A 150 -4.36 -27.85 21.36
N ALA A 151 -5.23 -27.07 22.02
CA ALA A 151 -5.83 -27.46 23.30
C ALA A 151 -6.85 -28.61 23.16
N VAL A 152 -7.56 -28.69 22.03
CA VAL A 152 -8.63 -29.68 21.79
C VAL A 152 -8.12 -30.94 21.08
N SER A 153 -7.05 -30.86 20.29
CA SER A 153 -6.63 -31.99 19.44
C SER A 153 -6.00 -33.16 20.20
N GLY A 154 -5.17 -32.93 21.22
CA GLY A 154 -4.28 -33.99 21.71
C GLY A 154 -3.60 -34.75 20.55
N ASP A 155 -3.27 -36.04 20.72
CA ASP A 155 -2.69 -36.90 19.67
C ASP A 155 -3.71 -37.40 18.62
N SER A 156 -4.98 -36.99 18.71
CA SER A 156 -6.05 -37.52 17.87
C SER A 156 -6.47 -36.54 16.77
N GLY A 157 -6.37 -36.96 15.50
CA GLY A 157 -6.69 -36.15 14.32
C GLY A 157 -8.14 -35.64 14.22
N ALA A 158 -9.05 -36.09 15.09
CA ALA A 158 -10.44 -35.63 15.13
C ALA A 158 -10.58 -34.18 15.63
N GLY A 159 -9.71 -33.72 16.53
CA GLY A 159 -9.74 -32.33 17.00
C GLY A 159 -9.27 -31.31 15.96
N ALA A 160 -8.41 -31.73 15.01
CA ALA A 160 -7.98 -30.90 13.90
C ALA A 160 -9.12 -30.57 12.92
N GLY A 161 -10.02 -31.51 12.67
CA GLY A 161 -11.18 -31.30 11.79
C GLY A 161 -12.19 -30.30 12.39
N LEU A 162 -12.47 -30.42 13.69
CA LEU A 162 -13.40 -29.53 14.40
C LEU A 162 -12.82 -28.11 14.53
N ALA A 163 -11.52 -27.99 14.77
CA ALA A 163 -10.81 -26.71 14.76
C ALA A 163 -10.80 -26.04 13.38
N GLY A 164 -10.65 -26.82 12.29
CA GLY A 164 -10.73 -26.30 10.93
C GLY A 164 -12.11 -25.72 10.58
N VAL A 165 -13.19 -26.40 10.99
CA VAL A 165 -14.57 -25.89 10.82
C VAL A 165 -14.80 -24.64 11.68
N LEU A 166 -14.31 -24.62 12.92
CA LEU A 166 -14.40 -23.44 13.79
C LEU A 166 -13.63 -22.24 13.20
N MET A 167 -12.44 -22.48 12.62
CA MET A 167 -11.64 -21.49 11.87
C MET A 167 -12.47 -20.87 10.75
N PHE A 168 -13.11 -21.71 9.93
CA PHE A 168 -13.88 -21.27 8.79
C PHE A 168 -15.09 -20.41 9.21
N VAL A 169 -15.82 -20.83 10.24
CA VAL A 169 -16.97 -20.07 10.77
C VAL A 169 -16.53 -18.73 11.38
N LEU A 170 -15.45 -18.71 12.16
CA LEU A 170 -14.93 -17.48 12.77
C LEU A 170 -14.36 -16.52 11.74
N MET A 171 -13.68 -17.00 10.69
CA MET A 171 -13.26 -16.15 9.58
C MET A 171 -14.44 -15.56 8.82
N ILE A 172 -15.48 -16.35 8.53
CA ILE A 172 -16.69 -15.84 7.87
C ILE A 172 -17.37 -14.79 8.75
N ALA A 173 -17.56 -15.07 10.04
CA ALA A 173 -18.18 -14.12 10.96
C ALA A 173 -17.36 -12.82 11.06
N TYR A 174 -16.03 -12.93 11.05
CA TYR A 174 -15.13 -11.80 11.05
C TYR A 174 -15.27 -10.94 9.78
N PHE A 175 -15.27 -11.55 8.59
CA PHE A 175 -15.45 -10.81 7.33
C PHE A 175 -16.86 -10.25 7.14
N VAL A 176 -17.89 -10.99 7.56
CA VAL A 176 -19.29 -10.53 7.49
C VAL A 176 -19.54 -9.39 8.47
N GLY A 177 -18.94 -9.42 9.66
CA GLY A 177 -19.03 -8.30 10.62
C GLY A 177 -18.28 -7.04 10.20
N LEU A 178 -17.44 -7.12 9.15
CA LEU A 178 -16.69 -5.99 8.59
C LEU A 178 -17.36 -5.35 7.35
N LEU A 179 -18.37 -6.00 6.77
CA LEU A 179 -19.16 -5.53 5.61
C LEU A 179 -20.33 -4.65 6.06
#